data_AF-A0A538CK79-F1
#
_entry.id   AF-A0A538CK79-F1
#
_cell.length_a   1.000
_cell.length_b   1.000
_cell.length_c   1.000
_cell.angle_alpha   90.00
_cell.angle_beta   90.00
_cell.angle_gamma   90.00
#
_symmetry.space_group_name_H-M   'P 1'
#
loop_
_entity.id
_entity.type
_entity.pdbx_description
1 polymer ?
#
loop_
_entity_poly.entity_id
_entity_poly.type
_entity_poly.pdbx_seq_one_letter_code
_entity_poly.pdbx_strand_id
1 'polypeptide(L)'
;MIHDDIRSLLEAPPTGEEAPTLDHIEDTLTAGYARALAIEAERWRLERKIADVAAKLGDEVTEEDATELAKLGQRLSDADGDLTRLRALLASLRVRADQVRAA
;
A
#
# COMPACT_ATOMS: atom_id res chain seq x y z
N MET A 1 -0.40 10.70 -6.60
CA MET A 1 -0.24 9.23 -6.51
C MET A 1 -1.43 8.70 -5.72
N ILE A 2 -1.79 7.42 -5.79
CA ILE A 2 -3.06 6.92 -5.20
C ILE A 2 -3.31 7.32 -3.73
N HIS A 3 -2.26 7.45 -2.91
CA HIS A 3 -2.36 7.96 -1.53
C HIS A 3 -2.84 9.41 -1.46
N ASP A 4 -2.31 10.27 -2.34
CA ASP A 4 -2.68 11.68 -2.45
C ASP A 4 -4.09 11.81 -3.02
N ASP A 5 -4.45 10.96 -3.98
CA ASP A 5 -5.77 10.96 -4.61
C ASP A 5 -6.83 10.58 -3.56
N ILE A 6 -6.60 9.52 -2.76
CA ILE A 6 -7.47 9.16 -1.64
C ILE A 6 -7.54 10.29 -0.61
N ARG A 7 -6.40 10.92 -0.26
CA ARG A 7 -6.37 12.01 0.71
C ARG A 7 -7.17 13.22 0.23
N SER A 8 -7.00 13.60 -1.03
CA SER A 8 -7.76 14.69 -1.64
C SER A 8 -9.26 14.44 -1.55
N LEU A 9 -9.70 13.20 -1.83
CA LEU A 9 -11.11 12.83 -1.65
C LEU A 9 -11.56 12.87 -0.20
N LEU A 10 -10.72 12.49 0.76
CA LEU A 10 -11.03 12.57 2.18
C LEU A 10 -11.12 14.01 2.69
N GLU A 11 -10.32 14.92 2.14
CA GLU A 11 -10.28 16.34 2.51
C GLU A 11 -11.40 17.17 1.85
N ALA A 12 -11.96 16.69 0.74
CA ALA A 12 -13.03 17.39 0.03
C ALA A 12 -14.30 17.57 0.89
N PRO A 13 -15.14 18.60 0.63
CA PRO A 13 -16.40 18.79 1.34
C PRO A 13 -17.33 17.56 1.22
N PRO A 14 -18.13 17.22 2.26
CA PRO A 14 -19.04 16.08 2.20
C PRO A 14 -20.28 16.32 1.34
N THR A 15 -20.65 17.59 1.13
CA THR A 15 -21.82 18.02 0.36
C THR A 15 -21.53 19.31 -0.39
N GLY A 16 -22.36 19.65 -1.38
CA GLY A 16 -22.22 20.84 -2.21
C GLY A 16 -21.62 20.54 -3.59
N GLU A 17 -21.43 21.59 -4.39
CA GLU A 17 -20.95 21.49 -5.78
C GLU A 17 -19.51 20.98 -5.89
N GLU A 18 -18.72 21.16 -4.83
CA GLU A 18 -17.34 20.67 -4.73
C GLU A 18 -17.23 19.27 -4.10
N ALA A 19 -18.35 18.65 -3.72
CA ALA A 19 -18.33 17.31 -3.14
C ALA A 19 -18.04 16.25 -4.20
N PRO A 20 -17.15 15.29 -3.92
CA PRO A 20 -16.86 14.21 -4.86
C PRO A 20 -18.09 13.32 -5.04
N THR A 21 -18.36 12.95 -6.29
CA THR A 21 -19.41 11.98 -6.64
C THR A 21 -19.10 10.60 -6.09
N LEU A 22 -20.13 9.79 -5.81
CA LEU A 22 -19.96 8.40 -5.37
C LEU A 22 -19.12 7.59 -6.36
N ASP A 23 -19.38 7.70 -7.66
CA ASP A 23 -18.64 6.98 -8.71
C ASP A 23 -17.12 7.26 -8.64
N HIS A 24 -16.72 8.52 -8.49
CA HIS A 24 -15.31 8.88 -8.36
C HIS A 24 -14.63 8.29 -7.11
N ILE A 25 -15.38 8.20 -6.00
CA ILE A 25 -14.91 7.56 -4.77
C ILE A 25 -14.74 6.05 -5.00
N GLU A 26 -15.72 5.39 -5.63
CA GLU A 26 -15.69 3.95 -5.90
C GLU A 26 -14.59 3.54 -6.90
N ASP A 27 -14.36 4.36 -7.93
CA ASP A 27 -13.24 4.18 -8.86
C ASP A 27 -11.89 4.27 -8.13
N THR A 28 -11.75 5.26 -7.24
CA THR A 28 -10.53 5.45 -6.46
C THR A 28 -10.32 4.31 -5.45
N LEU A 29 -11.39 3.81 -4.82
CA LEU A 29 -11.34 2.61 -3.98
C LEU A 29 -10.86 1.40 -4.79
N THR A 30 -11.38 1.20 -6.00
CA THR A 30 -11.00 0.10 -6.89
C THR A 30 -9.52 0.17 -7.25
N ALA A 31 -9.04 1.33 -7.70
CA ALA A 31 -7.63 1.56 -8.00
C ALA A 31 -6.74 1.36 -6.77
N GLY A 32 -7.19 1.79 -5.60
CA GLY A 32 -6.48 1.63 -4.34
C GLY A 32 -6.39 0.18 -3.87
N TYR A 33 -7.45 -0.62 -3.99
CA TYR A 33 -7.39 -2.05 -3.69
C TYR A 33 -6.49 -2.79 -4.68
N ALA A 34 -6.52 -2.44 -5.97
CA ALA A 34 -5.60 -3.00 -6.96
C ALA A 34 -4.13 -2.68 -6.59
N ARG A 35 -3.86 -1.46 -6.12
CA ARG A 35 -2.52 -1.09 -5.64
C ARG A 35 -2.14 -1.89 -4.39
N ALA A 36 -3.05 -2.09 -3.43
CA ALA A 36 -2.78 -2.88 -2.23
C ALA A 36 -2.38 -4.32 -2.58
N LEU A 37 -3.12 -4.96 -3.51
CA LEU A 37 -2.78 -6.29 -4.02
C LEU A 37 -1.41 -6.33 -4.71
N ALA A 38 -1.06 -5.28 -5.45
CA ALA A 38 0.25 -5.18 -6.08
C ALA A 38 1.39 -5.07 -5.05
N ILE A 39 1.21 -4.29 -3.98
CA ILE A 39 2.19 -4.17 -2.88
C ILE A 39 2.32 -5.50 -2.15
N GLU A 40 1.20 -6.17 -1.84
CA GLU A 40 1.23 -7.51 -1.25
C GLU A 40 2.05 -8.47 -2.11
N ALA A 41 1.79 -8.54 -3.41
CA ALA A 41 2.57 -9.39 -4.31
C ALA A 41 4.07 -9.06 -4.30
N GLU A 42 4.44 -7.78 -4.20
CA GLU A 42 5.85 -7.37 -4.05
C GLU A 42 6.45 -7.83 -2.72
N ARG A 43 5.71 -7.72 -1.61
CA ARG A 43 6.14 -8.25 -0.30
C ARG A 43 6.44 -9.74 -0.37
N TRP A 44 5.54 -10.53 -0.98
CA TRP A 44 5.75 -11.97 -1.18
C TRP A 44 7.01 -12.27 -1.98
N ARG A 45 7.30 -11.50 -3.04
CA ARG A 45 8.53 -11.67 -3.82
C ARG A 45 9.78 -11.30 -3.02
N LEU A 46 9.72 -10.25 -2.22
CA LEU A 46 10.82 -9.82 -1.35
C LEU A 46 11.11 -10.85 -0.27
N GLU A 47 10.10 -11.34 0.43
CA GLU A 47 10.21 -12.42 1.43
C GLU A 47 10.84 -13.67 0.82
N ARG A 48 10.38 -14.07 -0.38
CA ARG A 48 10.96 -15.21 -1.10
C ARG A 48 12.43 -14.98 -1.43
N LYS A 49 12.78 -13.79 -1.93
CA LYS A 49 14.17 -13.47 -2.26
C LYS A 49 15.07 -13.44 -1.02
N ILE A 50 14.58 -12.90 0.11
CA ILE A 50 15.30 -12.93 1.39
C ILE A 50 15.56 -14.37 1.81
N ALA A 51 14.55 -15.24 1.76
CA ALA A 51 14.71 -16.65 2.10
C ALA A 51 15.71 -17.36 1.17
N ASP A 52 15.67 -17.08 -0.14
CA ASP A 52 16.59 -17.66 -1.11
C ASP A 52 18.05 -17.20 -0.90
N VAL A 53 18.28 -15.94 -0.51
CA VAL A 53 19.62 -15.43 -0.14
C VAL A 53 20.08 -16.06 1.17
N ALA A 54 19.22 -16.08 2.19
CA ALA A 54 19.52 -16.66 3.50
C ALA A 54 19.87 -18.16 3.40
N ALA A 55 19.19 -18.91 2.53
CA ALA A 55 19.46 -20.34 2.32
C ALA A 55 20.79 -20.63 1.60
N LYS A 56 21.38 -19.63 0.92
CA LYS A 56 22.67 -19.74 0.24
C LYS A 56 23.85 -19.31 1.12
N LEU A 57 23.57 -18.73 2.29
CA LEU A 57 24.62 -18.42 3.26
C LEU A 57 25.28 -19.73 3.68
N GLY A 58 26.59 -19.82 3.47
CA GLY A 58 27.41 -20.89 4.02
C GLY A 58 27.76 -20.62 5.49
N ASP A 59 28.79 -21.30 6.00
CA ASP A 59 29.28 -21.11 7.37
C ASP A 59 29.86 -19.70 7.62
N GLU A 60 30.31 -19.01 6.57
CA GLU A 60 30.77 -17.62 6.62
C GLU A 60 29.86 -16.71 5.79
N VAL A 61 29.29 -15.70 6.45
CA VAL A 61 28.49 -14.65 5.80
C VAL A 61 29.43 -13.55 5.31
N THR A 62 29.39 -13.23 4.01
CA THR A 62 30.18 -12.14 3.46
C THR A 62 29.54 -10.78 3.75
N GLU A 63 30.33 -9.71 3.67
CA GLU A 63 29.80 -8.34 3.78
C GLU A 63 28.80 -8.02 2.64
N GLU A 64 29.00 -8.62 1.47
CA GLU A 64 28.09 -8.51 0.33
C GLU A 64 26.73 -9.15 0.63
N ASP A 65 26.72 -10.35 1.20
CA ASP A 65 25.49 -11.05 1.62
C ASP A 65 24.72 -10.25 2.66
N ALA A 66 25.42 -9.74 3.69
CA ALA A 66 24.83 -8.91 4.73
C ALA A 66 24.22 -7.62 4.14
N THR A 67 24.92 -7.01 3.17
CA THR A 67 24.44 -5.81 2.47
C THR A 67 23.22 -6.10 1.60
N GLU A 68 23.19 -7.22 0.88
CA GLU A 68 22.01 -7.61 0.09
C GLU A 68 20.79 -7.86 0.99
N LEU A 69 20.95 -8.62 2.06
CA LEU A 69 19.88 -8.89 3.02
C LEU A 69 19.36 -7.60 3.67
N ALA A 70 20.23 -6.68 4.05
CA ALA A 70 19.83 -5.38 4.59
C ALA A 70 19.01 -4.57 3.58
N LYS A 71 19.41 -4.53 2.31
CA LYS A 71 18.66 -3.84 1.24
C LYS A 71 17.29 -4.47 1.00
N LEU A 72 17.21 -5.79 1.00
CA LEU A 72 15.93 -6.51 0.83
C LEU A 72 15.02 -6.31 2.03
N GLY A 73 15.55 -6.37 3.25
CA GLY A 73 14.82 -6.10 4.48
C GLY A 73 14.27 -4.67 4.52
N GLN A 74 15.06 -3.68 4.11
CA GLN A 74 14.58 -2.29 4.02
C GLN A 74 13.42 -2.17 3.03
N ARG A 75 13.56 -2.74 1.83
CA ARG A 75 12.48 -2.72 0.83
C ARG A 75 11.20 -3.41 1.32
N LEU A 76 11.33 -4.51 2.05
CA LEU A 76 10.18 -5.21 2.64
C LEU A 76 9.50 -4.32 3.70
N SER A 77 10.28 -3.70 4.59
CA SER A 77 9.78 -2.77 5.59
C SER A 77 9.07 -1.56 4.97
N ASP A 78 9.63 -1.01 3.90
CA ASP A 78 9.00 0.10 3.17
C ASP A 78 7.65 -0.32 2.56
N ALA A 79 7.59 -1.52 1.96
CA ALA A 79 6.37 -2.09 1.40
C ALA A 79 5.31 -2.40 2.49
N ASP A 80 5.73 -2.91 3.65
CA ASP A 80 4.86 -3.09 4.83
C ASP A 80 4.25 -1.76 5.28
N GLY A 81 5.09 -0.73 5.40
CA GLY A 81 4.67 0.61 5.78
C GLY A 81 3.70 1.21 4.77
N ASP A 82 3.98 1.06 3.48
CA ASP A 82 3.12 1.56 2.40
C ASP A 82 1.76 0.85 2.39
N LEU A 83 1.75 -0.48 2.51
CA LEU A 83 0.52 -1.28 2.57
C LEU A 83 -0.33 -0.89 3.79
N THR A 84 0.30 -0.70 4.95
CA THR A 84 -0.40 -0.31 6.18
C THR A 84 -1.07 1.05 6.02
N ARG A 85 -0.34 2.05 5.50
CA ARG A 85 -0.88 3.39 5.25
C ARG A 85 -2.01 3.36 4.23
N LEU A 86 -1.83 2.65 3.12
CA LEU A 86 -2.84 2.55 2.06
C LEU A 86 -4.14 1.92 2.57
N ARG A 87 -4.05 0.82 3.33
CA ARG A 87 -5.24 0.15 3.90
C ARG A 87 -5.98 1.05 4.88
N ALA A 88 -5.27 1.84 5.70
CA ALA A 88 -5.90 2.79 6.60
C ALA A 88 -6.68 3.87 5.83
N LEU A 89 -6.07 4.44 4.78
CA LEU A 89 -6.73 5.42 3.92
C LEU A 89 -7.95 4.84 3.18
N LEU A 90 -7.85 3.61 2.67
CA LEU A 90 -8.97 2.92 2.00
C LEU A 90 -10.13 2.65 2.95
N ALA A 91 -9.85 2.28 4.21
CA ALA A 91 -10.89 2.11 5.21
C ALA A 91 -11.65 3.42 5.46
N SER A 92 -10.93 4.54 5.62
CA SER A 92 -11.54 5.86 5.76
C SER A 92 -12.35 6.26 4.53
N LEU A 93 -11.83 6.03 3.33
CA LEU A 93 -12.52 6.37 2.08
C LEU A 93 -13.79 5.54 1.89
N ARG A 94 -13.78 4.28 2.32
CA ARG A 94 -14.97 3.43 2.28
C ARG A 94 -16.07 3.91 3.23
N VAL A 95 -15.71 4.35 4.44
CA VAL A 95 -16.67 5.00 5.35
C VAL A 95 -17.29 6.26 4.70
N ARG A 96 -16.47 7.05 4.01
CA ARG A 96 -16.96 8.22 3.26
C ARG A 96 -17.91 7.83 2.13
N ALA A 97 -17.60 6.78 1.36
CA ALA A 97 -18.49 6.25 0.32
C ALA A 97 -19.87 5.85 0.89
N ASP A 98 -19.87 5.18 2.04
CA ASP A 98 -21.10 4.75 2.70
C ASP A 98 -21.94 5.95 3.19
N GLN A 99 -21.29 7.03 3.66
CA GLN A 99 -21.96 8.29 4.02
C GLN A 99 -22.61 8.96 2.80
N VAL A 100 -21.90 9.04 1.68
CA VAL A 100 -22.42 9.62 0.43
C VAL A 100 -23.59 8.80 -0.11
N ARG A 101 -23.53 7.46 0.01
CA ARG A 101 -24.62 6.57 -0.43
C ARG A 101 -25.89 6.70 0.42
N ALA A 102 -25.75 7.12 1.69
CA ALA A 102 -26.86 7.27 2.63
C ALA A 102 -27.50 8.67 2.64
N ALA A 103 -26.87 9.65 1.97
CA ALA A 103 -27.34 11.03 1.85
C ALA A 103 -28.34 11.18 0.68
#